data_AF-A0A370X5S0-F1
#
_entry.id   AF-A0A370X5S0-F1
#
_cell.length_a   1.000
_cell.length_b   1.000
_cell.length_c   1.000
_cell.angle_alpha   90.00
_cell.angle_beta   90.00
_cell.angle_gamma   90.00
#
_symmetry.space_group_name_H-M   'P 1'
#
loop_
_entity.id
_entity.type
_entity.pdbx_description
1 polymer ?
#
loop_
_entity_poly.entity_id
_entity_poly.type
_entity_poly.pdbx_seq_one_letter_code
_entity_poly.pdbx_strand_id
1 'polypeptide(L)'
;MLPVIALVGRPNVGKSTLFNALTRSRDALVADMPGVTRDRHYGISRTGVRPFVVVDTGGLSGVEEGLDALTAQQVRVAIDEAQVLVFVVDARDGLLPQDRSILDELRRSGKPIIAAVNKTDGLDEEHALAEFAVFGIAQTLPLSAAHNRGTEELVAAVLPLLPEDAHEELAPGDEDSIRVAIVGRPNAGKSTLINRLLGENRLIVSDVAGTTRDPIRVPVERDGKRYTLIDTAGVRRKARVEEAVEKFSVIKTLQSMAAAQVVVVMIDARENLADQDLTLIGHVLDEGRALVIAVNKWDDMDTYAREQCQRALERRLAFADWAKRVFISALHGSGLRELMRAVVRAHTSATRELTSSDLTRTLERAYESYQPPLVRGHAPKLRFAHPGGSNPPTVIIHGSRTKHIAPAYRRYLENFFRQRYKLEGTPIRIDFRDGENPFAGKKNVLTEAQQRKRQRMIREIKRRKR
;
A
#
# COMPACT_ATOMS: atom_id res chain seq x y z
N MET A 1 3.27 14.42 -2.28
CA MET A 1 3.80 13.04 -2.43
C MET A 1 3.88 12.37 -1.08
N LEU A 2 3.82 11.04 -1.01
CA LEU A 2 4.09 10.32 0.23
C LEU A 2 5.55 10.54 0.65
N PRO A 3 5.82 11.05 1.86
CA PRO A 3 7.17 11.17 2.38
C PRO A 3 7.72 9.77 2.71
N VAL A 4 9.03 9.67 2.80
CA VAL A 4 9.80 8.43 2.85
C VAL A 4 10.66 8.43 4.11
N ILE A 5 10.60 7.34 4.87
CA ILE A 5 11.40 7.10 6.06
C ILE A 5 12.21 5.83 5.85
N ALA A 6 13.51 5.90 6.13
CA ALA A 6 14.37 4.72 6.10
C ALA A 6 14.69 4.27 7.52
N LEU A 7 14.47 2.97 7.80
CA LEU A 7 14.91 2.30 9.01
C LEU A 7 16.33 1.78 8.78
N VAL A 8 17.30 2.29 9.52
CA VAL A 8 18.72 2.01 9.31
C VAL A 8 19.38 1.59 10.62
N GLY A 9 20.31 0.63 10.57
CA GLY A 9 20.99 0.11 11.74
C GLY A 9 21.63 -1.25 11.48
N ARG A 10 22.45 -1.72 12.43
CA ARG A 10 23.14 -3.02 12.37
C ARG A 10 22.13 -4.19 12.16
N PRO A 11 22.56 -5.35 11.63
CA PRO A 11 21.72 -6.57 11.62
C PRO A 11 21.13 -6.90 13.00
N ASN A 12 19.95 -7.53 13.03
CA ASN A 12 19.31 -8.08 14.24
C ASN A 12 18.88 -7.08 15.33
N VAL A 13 19.04 -5.77 15.15
CA VAL A 13 18.48 -4.72 16.06
C VAL A 13 16.94 -4.61 16.01
N GLY A 14 16.27 -5.37 15.14
CA GLY A 14 14.81 -5.44 15.04
C GLY A 14 14.16 -4.46 14.05
N LYS A 15 14.91 -4.00 13.04
CA LYS A 15 14.39 -3.15 11.93
C LYS A 15 13.17 -3.76 11.23
N SER A 16 13.24 -5.03 10.83
CA SER A 16 12.13 -5.69 10.14
C SER A 16 10.90 -5.89 11.04
N THR A 17 11.12 -6.08 12.35
CA THR A 17 10.03 -6.10 13.33
C THR A 17 9.36 -4.73 13.44
N LEU A 18 10.15 -3.65 13.50
CA LEU A 18 9.64 -2.28 13.52
C LEU A 18 8.92 -1.93 12.20
N PHE A 19 9.47 -2.32 11.06
CA PHE A 19 8.85 -2.19 9.74
C PHE A 19 7.45 -2.81 9.73
N ASN A 20 7.33 -4.06 10.21
CA ASN A 20 6.04 -4.77 10.26
C ASN A 20 5.07 -4.13 11.25
N ALA A 21 5.56 -3.61 12.37
CA ALA A 21 4.75 -2.88 13.34
C ALA A 21 4.19 -1.57 12.74
N LEU A 22 5.02 -0.81 12.03
CA LEU A 22 4.64 0.47 11.39
C LEU A 22 3.69 0.28 10.20
N THR A 23 3.91 -0.76 9.39
CA THR A 23 3.13 -1.02 8.16
C THR A 23 1.85 -1.83 8.41
N ARG A 24 1.70 -2.41 9.60
CA ARG A 24 0.62 -3.32 10.04
C ARG A 24 0.48 -4.56 9.14
N SER A 25 0.68 -5.73 9.76
CA SER A 25 0.84 -7.06 9.14
C SER A 25 -0.30 -7.64 8.27
N ARG A 26 -1.31 -6.87 7.88
CA ARG A 26 -2.38 -7.33 6.95
C ARG A 26 -2.44 -6.60 5.61
N ASP A 27 -1.86 -5.40 5.52
CA ASP A 27 -1.75 -4.62 4.27
C ASP A 27 -0.28 -4.50 3.80
N ALA A 28 0.66 -5.01 4.60
CA ALA A 28 2.07 -5.03 4.27
C ALA A 28 2.41 -6.27 3.43
N LEU A 29 2.19 -6.19 2.11
CA LEU A 29 2.94 -7.03 1.20
C LEU A 29 4.40 -6.55 1.20
N VAL A 30 5.26 -7.34 1.84
CA VAL A 30 6.70 -7.24 1.69
C VAL A 30 7.04 -7.42 0.20
N ALA A 31 7.49 -6.35 -0.43
CA ALA A 31 7.75 -6.33 -1.86
C ALA A 31 9.12 -6.96 -2.19
N ASP A 32 9.12 -8.22 -2.66
CA ASP A 32 10.26 -8.77 -3.40
C ASP A 32 10.21 -8.26 -4.86
N MET A 33 10.87 -7.13 -5.13
CA MET A 33 10.99 -6.56 -6.48
C MET A 33 12.31 -7.00 -7.15
N PRO A 34 12.30 -7.67 -8.32
CA PRO A 34 13.51 -7.92 -9.11
C PRO A 34 14.28 -6.64 -9.42
N GLY A 35 15.57 -6.61 -9.04
CA GLY A 35 16.45 -5.43 -9.08
C GLY A 35 16.77 -4.85 -7.70
N VAL A 36 16.04 -5.27 -6.65
CA VAL A 36 16.48 -5.16 -5.26
C VAL A 36 16.89 -6.56 -4.77
N THR A 37 18.01 -6.68 -4.07
CA THR A 37 18.34 -7.93 -3.37
C THR A 37 17.33 -8.15 -2.24
N ARG A 38 17.24 -9.41 -1.78
CA ARG A 38 16.38 -9.96 -0.72
C ARG A 38 16.34 -9.21 0.62
N ASP A 39 17.09 -8.11 0.74
CA ASP A 39 17.41 -7.44 2.01
C ASP A 39 16.54 -6.19 2.27
N ARG A 40 15.66 -5.78 1.34
CA ARG A 40 14.89 -4.53 1.47
C ARG A 40 13.39 -4.72 1.35
N HIS A 41 12.67 -4.31 2.40
CA HIS A 41 11.21 -4.30 2.43
C HIS A 41 10.69 -2.86 2.31
N TYR A 42 9.71 -2.66 1.42
CA TYR A 42 9.03 -1.38 1.24
C TYR A 42 7.58 -1.54 1.66
N GLY A 43 7.03 -0.56 2.36
CA GLY A 43 5.62 -0.58 2.77
C GLY A 43 5.10 0.81 3.07
N ILE A 44 3.78 0.97 3.01
CA ILE A 44 3.13 2.24 3.34
C ILE A 44 2.61 2.13 4.77
N SER A 45 3.10 2.99 5.66
CA SER A 45 2.49 3.17 6.97
C SER A 45 1.34 4.15 6.87
N ARG A 46 0.21 3.78 7.47
CA ARG A 46 -0.97 4.65 7.65
C ARG A 46 -1.19 4.97 9.14
N THR A 47 -0.12 4.90 9.92
CA THR A 47 -0.12 5.24 11.34
C THR A 47 0.10 6.75 11.48
N GLY A 48 -0.74 7.43 12.26
CA GLY A 48 -0.70 8.89 12.43
C GLY A 48 -1.65 9.64 11.49
N VAL A 49 -1.43 10.96 11.33
CA VAL A 49 -2.35 11.87 10.60
C VAL A 49 -2.19 11.85 9.09
N ARG A 50 -1.04 11.41 8.57
CA ARG A 50 -0.76 11.29 7.13
C ARG A 50 0.05 10.03 6.82
N PRO A 51 -0.20 9.37 5.67
CA PRO A 51 0.54 8.18 5.26
C PRO A 51 1.97 8.50 4.81
N PHE A 52 2.88 7.54 4.98
CA PHE A 52 4.28 7.64 4.56
C PHE A 52 4.85 6.28 4.13
N VAL A 53 5.87 6.30 3.27
CA VAL A 53 6.61 5.10 2.86
C VAL A 53 7.67 4.78 3.92
N VAL A 54 7.74 3.52 4.33
CA VAL A 54 8.78 2.97 5.20
C VAL A 54 9.66 2.05 4.37
N VAL A 55 10.96 2.20 4.52
CA VAL A 55 11.98 1.35 3.89
C VAL A 55 12.79 0.66 4.97
N ASP A 56 12.78 -0.67 4.99
CA ASP A 56 13.77 -1.45 5.74
C ASP A 56 15.00 -1.62 4.85
N THR A 57 16.15 -1.04 5.24
CA THR A 57 17.34 -1.06 4.41
C THR A 57 18.12 -2.37 4.47
N GLY A 58 17.66 -3.36 5.24
CA GLY A 58 18.48 -4.50 5.62
C GLY A 58 19.55 -4.09 6.63
N GLY A 59 20.16 -5.06 7.32
CA GLY A 59 21.25 -4.77 8.27
C GLY A 59 22.46 -4.17 7.56
N LEU A 60 22.90 -2.99 7.99
CA LEU A 60 24.21 -2.47 7.62
C LEU A 60 25.27 -3.30 8.36
N SER A 61 25.74 -4.38 7.75
CA SER A 61 26.98 -5.03 8.15
C SER A 61 27.85 -5.15 6.91
N GLY A 62 28.88 -4.33 6.83
CA GLY A 62 30.09 -4.76 6.16
C GLY A 62 30.76 -5.88 6.96
N VAL A 63 31.49 -6.74 6.25
CA VAL A 63 32.33 -7.85 6.72
C VAL A 63 31.69 -9.24 6.75
N GLU A 64 31.19 -9.72 5.59
CA GLU A 64 31.48 -11.08 5.14
C GLU A 64 31.80 -11.05 3.63
N GLU A 65 32.90 -11.68 3.25
CA GLU A 65 33.60 -11.55 1.97
C GLU A 65 32.69 -11.67 0.72
N GLY A 66 32.75 -10.68 -0.17
CA GLY A 66 32.44 -10.84 -1.60
C GLY A 66 31.21 -10.13 -2.18
N LEU A 67 30.33 -9.50 -1.36
CA LEU A 67 29.07 -8.87 -1.83
C LEU A 67 28.92 -7.36 -1.52
N ASP A 68 29.96 -6.72 -0.97
CA ASP A 68 29.84 -5.46 -0.21
C ASP A 68 29.56 -4.18 -1.02
N ALA A 69 30.06 -4.04 -2.26
CA ALA A 69 29.92 -2.77 -2.98
C ALA A 69 28.48 -2.49 -3.45
N LEU A 70 27.75 -3.54 -3.85
CA LEU A 70 26.37 -3.43 -4.32
C LEU A 70 25.39 -3.19 -3.18
N THR A 71 25.60 -3.81 -2.02
CA THR A 71 24.75 -3.66 -0.83
C THR A 71 24.90 -2.27 -0.21
N ALA A 72 26.14 -1.78 -0.10
CA ALA A 72 26.41 -0.42 0.39
C ALA A 72 25.81 0.67 -0.54
N GLN A 73 25.94 0.50 -1.86
CA GLN A 73 25.33 1.43 -2.83
C GLN A 73 23.79 1.45 -2.71
N GLN A 74 23.17 0.34 -2.34
CA GLN A 74 21.72 0.22 -2.22
C GLN A 74 21.16 0.85 -0.95
N VAL A 75 21.84 0.71 0.20
CA VAL A 75 21.46 1.43 1.42
C VAL A 75 21.60 2.94 1.22
N ARG A 76 22.65 3.36 0.51
CA ARG A 76 22.82 4.77 0.14
C ARG A 76 21.66 5.31 -0.70
N VAL A 77 21.14 4.56 -1.67
CA VAL A 77 19.94 4.97 -2.42
C VAL A 77 18.73 5.16 -1.52
N ALA A 78 18.49 4.26 -0.56
CA ALA A 78 17.38 4.41 0.38
C ALA A 78 17.56 5.62 1.30
N ILE A 79 18.78 5.83 1.80
CA ILE A 79 19.16 7.01 2.58
C ILE A 79 18.94 8.27 1.75
N ASP A 80 19.37 8.30 0.48
CA ASP A 80 19.27 9.43 -0.44
C ASP A 80 17.82 9.78 -0.83
N GLU A 81 16.92 8.79 -0.87
CA GLU A 81 15.50 8.99 -1.18
C GLU A 81 14.65 9.30 0.07
N ALA A 82 15.09 8.94 1.27
CA ALA A 82 14.40 9.23 2.52
C ALA A 82 14.38 10.73 2.88
N GLN A 83 13.33 11.20 3.54
CA GLN A 83 13.30 12.54 4.15
C GLN A 83 13.77 12.51 5.61
N VAL A 84 13.50 11.41 6.32
CA VAL A 84 13.91 11.21 7.71
C VAL A 84 14.53 9.83 7.85
N LEU A 85 15.58 9.74 8.67
CA LEU A 85 16.29 8.50 8.97
C LEU A 85 15.95 8.07 10.41
N VAL A 86 15.46 6.85 10.57
CA VAL A 86 15.25 6.24 11.89
C VAL A 86 16.41 5.27 12.14
N PHE A 87 17.32 5.68 13.02
CA PHE A 87 18.47 4.89 13.41
C PHE A 87 18.08 3.92 14.53
N VAL A 88 17.96 2.65 14.20
CA VAL A 88 17.51 1.60 15.14
C VAL A 88 18.72 0.94 15.78
N VAL A 89 18.75 0.96 17.11
CA VAL A 89 19.78 0.31 17.94
C VAL A 89 19.13 -0.66 18.93
N ASP A 90 19.92 -1.55 19.53
CA ASP A 90 19.43 -2.58 20.44
C ASP A 90 19.82 -2.27 21.88
N ALA A 91 18.83 -2.06 22.74
CA ALA A 91 19.03 -1.77 24.17
C ALA A 91 19.74 -2.89 24.94
N ARG A 92 19.68 -4.14 24.44
CA ARG A 92 20.25 -5.30 25.13
C ARG A 92 21.71 -5.55 24.77
N ASP A 93 22.05 -5.28 23.51
CA ASP A 93 23.44 -5.39 23.03
C ASP A 93 24.26 -4.16 23.48
N GLY A 94 23.60 -3.05 23.80
CA GLY A 94 24.23 -1.80 24.17
C GLY A 94 24.90 -1.12 22.97
N LEU A 95 25.85 -0.22 23.26
CA LEU A 95 26.57 0.55 22.26
C LEU A 95 27.68 -0.28 21.60
N LEU A 96 27.57 -0.54 20.28
CA LEU A 96 28.61 -1.24 19.53
C LEU A 96 29.41 -0.30 18.60
N PRO A 97 30.68 -0.61 18.27
CA PRO A 97 31.49 0.19 17.34
C PRO A 97 30.85 0.36 15.95
N GLN A 98 30.12 -0.66 15.50
CA GLN A 98 29.40 -0.67 14.23
C GLN A 98 28.33 0.42 14.17
N ASP A 99 27.64 0.68 15.29
CA ASP A 99 26.61 1.71 15.38
C ASP A 99 27.19 3.11 15.15
N ARG A 100 28.40 3.36 15.64
CA ARG A 100 29.12 4.62 15.44
C ARG A 100 29.48 4.83 13.96
N SER A 101 29.99 3.79 13.30
CA SER A 101 30.31 3.85 11.87
C SER A 101 29.06 4.12 11.01
N ILE A 102 27.93 3.48 11.34
CA ILE A 102 26.65 3.71 10.65
C ILE A 102 26.18 5.14 10.89
N LEU A 103 26.18 5.60 12.13
CA LEU A 103 25.76 6.95 12.47
C LEU A 103 26.59 8.03 11.74
N ASP A 104 27.91 7.84 11.62
CA ASP A 104 28.77 8.76 10.88
C ASP A 104 28.43 8.81 9.38
N GLU A 105 28.02 7.68 8.79
CA GLU A 105 27.47 7.68 7.43
C GLU A 105 26.12 8.41 7.35
N LEU A 106 25.20 8.18 8.29
CA LEU A 106 23.90 8.85 8.31
C LEU A 106 24.05 10.35 8.46
N ARG A 107 24.99 10.84 9.27
CA ARG A 107 25.27 12.27 9.44
C ARG A 107 25.74 12.94 8.15
N ARG A 108 26.51 12.24 7.30
CA ARG A 108 26.96 12.79 6.00
C ARG A 108 25.80 13.06 5.04
N SER A 109 24.64 12.43 5.24
CA SER A 109 23.44 12.69 4.42
C SER A 109 22.82 14.07 4.68
N GLY A 110 23.10 14.70 5.83
CA GLY A 110 22.51 15.99 6.23
C GLY A 110 21.02 15.94 6.55
N LYS A 111 20.44 14.74 6.68
CA LYS A 111 19.00 14.54 6.93
C LYS A 111 18.69 14.47 8.42
N PRO A 112 17.46 14.79 8.85
CA PRO A 112 17.02 14.56 10.22
C PRO A 112 17.14 13.08 10.61
N ILE A 113 17.73 12.83 11.79
CA ILE A 113 17.94 11.49 12.35
C ILE A 113 17.19 11.41 13.68
N ILE A 114 16.40 10.35 13.86
CA ILE A 114 15.82 9.96 15.16
C ILE A 114 16.43 8.62 15.55
N ALA A 115 16.89 8.49 16.80
CA ALA A 115 17.33 7.21 17.34
C ALA A 115 16.15 6.46 17.97
N ALA A 116 15.96 5.21 17.56
CA ALA A 116 14.98 4.30 18.12
C ALA A 116 15.73 3.17 18.86
N VAL A 117 15.73 3.22 20.18
CA VAL A 117 16.36 2.24 21.06
C VAL A 117 15.39 1.09 21.26
N ASN A 118 15.55 0.02 20.49
CA ASN A 118 14.62 -1.10 20.43
C ASN A 118 14.95 -2.17 21.50
N LYS A 119 13.99 -3.08 21.75
CA LYS A 119 14.09 -4.20 22.70
C LYS A 119 14.23 -3.77 24.18
N THR A 120 13.61 -2.64 24.54
CA THR A 120 13.59 -2.13 25.93
C THR A 120 12.70 -2.93 26.89
N ASP A 121 12.17 -4.09 26.46
CA ASP A 121 11.30 -4.94 27.27
C ASP A 121 11.98 -5.41 28.56
N GLY A 122 11.41 -5.02 29.70
CA GLY A 122 11.91 -5.40 31.02
C GLY A 122 13.16 -4.63 31.46
N LEU A 123 13.56 -3.60 30.72
CA LEU A 123 14.64 -2.69 31.09
C LEU A 123 14.07 -1.38 31.66
N ASP A 124 14.88 -0.72 32.48
CA ASP A 124 14.63 0.67 32.87
C ASP A 124 14.91 1.58 31.66
N GLU A 125 13.91 2.36 31.24
CA GLU A 125 13.99 3.15 30.00
C GLU A 125 15.04 4.27 30.11
N GLU A 126 15.15 4.93 31.27
CA GLU A 126 16.13 6.00 31.47
C GLU A 126 17.56 5.45 31.38
N HIS A 127 17.82 4.31 32.00
CA HIS A 127 19.11 3.65 31.93
C HIS A 127 19.45 3.19 30.50
N ALA A 128 18.49 2.57 29.81
CA ALA A 128 18.69 2.12 28.44
C ALA A 128 18.97 3.27 27.47
N LEU A 129 18.34 4.43 27.66
CA LEU A 129 18.56 5.62 26.82
C LEU A 129 19.88 6.32 27.13
N ALA A 130 20.31 6.33 28.39
CA ALA A 130 21.53 7.02 28.84
C ALA A 130 22.79 6.55 28.10
N GLU A 131 22.87 5.25 27.82
CA GLU A 131 24.01 4.66 27.08
C GLU A 131 24.14 5.24 25.66
N PHE A 132 23.02 5.53 25.00
CA PHE A 132 23.00 6.04 23.62
C PHE A 132 23.05 7.58 23.53
N ALA A 133 23.06 8.29 24.66
CA ALA A 133 23.19 9.75 24.68
C ALA A 133 24.50 10.23 24.00
N VAL A 134 25.55 9.40 24.00
CA VAL A 134 26.83 9.66 23.32
C VAL A 134 26.68 9.86 21.81
N PHE A 135 25.60 9.40 21.20
CA PHE A 135 25.31 9.66 19.79
C PHE A 135 24.97 11.12 19.50
N GLY A 136 24.64 11.93 20.51
CA GLY A 136 24.32 13.35 20.31
C GLY A 136 23.15 13.57 19.34
N ILE A 137 22.21 12.63 19.28
CA ILE A 137 21.00 12.73 18.46
C ILE A 137 19.93 13.40 19.34
N ALA A 138 19.31 14.46 18.83
CA ALA A 138 18.39 15.30 19.62
C ALA A 138 17.15 14.54 20.11
N GLN A 139 16.70 13.52 19.38
CA GLN A 139 15.55 12.69 19.76
C GLN A 139 15.96 11.22 19.79
N THR A 140 15.98 10.64 20.98
CA THR A 140 16.25 9.22 21.23
C THR A 140 15.06 8.64 21.98
N LEU A 141 14.40 7.65 21.41
CA LEU A 141 13.12 7.12 21.89
C LEU A 141 13.23 5.63 22.24
N PRO A 142 12.69 5.19 23.39
CA PRO A 142 12.64 3.79 23.75
C PRO A 142 11.53 3.09 22.96
N LEU A 143 11.78 1.87 22.50
CA LEU A 143 10.85 1.15 21.65
C LEU A 143 10.88 -0.36 21.94
N SER A 144 9.72 -0.99 21.84
CA SER A 144 9.60 -2.44 21.73
C SER A 144 8.76 -2.79 20.52
N ALA A 145 9.44 -3.09 19.42
CA ALA A 145 8.80 -3.39 18.14
C ALA A 145 7.98 -4.69 18.23
N ALA A 146 8.46 -5.67 18.98
CA ALA A 146 7.81 -6.97 19.16
C ALA A 146 6.47 -6.85 19.90
N HIS A 147 6.35 -5.87 20.80
CA HIS A 147 5.14 -5.60 21.57
C HIS A 147 4.37 -4.37 21.10
N ASN A 148 4.80 -3.75 19.99
CA ASN A 148 4.22 -2.52 19.43
C ASN A 148 4.08 -1.38 20.46
N ARG A 149 5.09 -1.21 21.32
CA ARG A 149 5.19 -0.12 22.31
C ARG A 149 6.23 0.90 21.84
N GLY A 150 5.98 2.19 22.00
CA GLY A 150 6.89 3.25 21.53
C GLY A 150 6.71 3.62 20.05
N THR A 151 5.89 2.89 19.30
CA THR A 151 5.72 3.10 17.85
C THR A 151 4.86 4.33 17.54
N GLU A 152 3.88 4.66 18.38
CA GLU A 152 3.07 5.87 18.23
C GLU A 152 3.90 7.12 18.55
N GLU A 153 4.72 7.08 19.59
CA GLU A 153 5.66 8.13 19.97
C GLU A 153 6.72 8.36 18.88
N LEU A 154 7.28 7.27 18.31
CA LEU A 154 8.20 7.36 17.18
C LEU A 154 7.53 8.05 15.98
N VAL A 155 6.30 7.68 15.64
CA VAL A 155 5.57 8.31 14.54
C VAL A 155 5.28 9.79 14.85
N ALA A 156 4.88 10.12 16.08
CA ALA A 156 4.65 11.50 16.51
C ALA A 156 5.91 12.37 16.44
N ALA A 157 7.09 11.78 16.66
CA ALA A 157 8.39 12.44 16.54
C ALA A 157 8.85 12.60 15.08
N VAL A 158 8.58 11.60 14.23
CA VAL A 158 8.97 11.62 12.82
C VAL A 158 8.12 12.58 11.99
N LEU A 159 6.79 12.58 12.19
CA LEU A 159 5.85 13.33 11.34
C LEU A 159 6.17 14.83 11.20
N PRO A 160 6.54 15.58 12.26
CA PRO A 160 6.91 16.99 12.16
C PRO A 160 8.21 17.26 11.38
N LEU A 161 9.08 16.24 11.23
CA LEU A 161 10.33 16.35 10.48
C LEU A 161 10.17 16.06 8.99
N LEU A 162 9.04 15.47 8.61
CA LEU A 162 8.71 15.26 7.21
C LEU A 162 8.37 16.62 6.60
N PRO A 163 8.74 16.87 5.32
CA PRO A 163 8.29 18.07 4.63
C PRO A 163 6.78 18.15 4.74
N GLU A 164 6.23 19.36 4.94
CA GLU A 164 4.79 19.58 4.96
C GLU A 164 4.14 18.83 3.81
N ASP A 165 2.91 18.35 3.99
CA ASP A 165 2.15 17.92 2.84
C ASP A 165 2.23 19.08 1.86
N ALA A 166 2.90 18.85 0.72
CA ALA A 166 2.55 19.58 -0.47
C ALA A 166 1.07 19.22 -0.63
N HIS A 167 0.20 20.03 -0.01
CA HIS A 167 -1.20 20.07 -0.33
C HIS A 167 -1.19 20.00 -1.84
N GLU A 168 -1.83 18.98 -2.38
CA GLU A 168 -2.15 18.98 -3.80
C GLU A 168 -3.10 20.16 -3.98
N GLU A 169 -2.59 21.40 -3.92
CA GLU A 169 -3.05 22.44 -4.80
C GLU A 169 -2.82 21.85 -6.18
N LEU A 170 -3.87 21.17 -6.65
CA LEU A 170 -4.04 20.84 -8.04
C LEU A 170 -3.69 22.14 -8.76
N ALA A 171 -2.65 22.10 -9.60
CA ALA A 171 -2.32 23.28 -10.39
C ALA A 171 -3.63 23.75 -11.06
N PRO A 172 -3.93 25.06 -11.12
CA PRO A 172 -5.19 25.53 -11.69
C PRO A 172 -5.46 24.85 -13.05
N GLY A 173 -6.50 24.00 -13.11
CA GLY A 173 -6.82 23.15 -14.27
C GLY A 173 -6.60 21.63 -14.12
N ASP A 174 -5.95 21.15 -13.05
CA ASP A 174 -5.78 19.72 -12.73
C ASP A 174 -7.04 19.09 -12.11
N GLU A 175 -8.02 19.88 -11.65
CA GLU A 175 -9.26 19.41 -11.00
C GLU A 175 -10.11 18.48 -11.88
N ASP A 176 -10.14 18.72 -13.20
CA ASP A 176 -10.87 17.88 -14.15
C ASP A 176 -9.99 16.83 -14.84
N SER A 177 -8.72 16.70 -14.44
CA SER A 177 -7.79 15.76 -15.05
C SER A 177 -7.84 14.39 -14.35
N ILE A 178 -7.86 13.32 -15.13
CA ILE A 178 -7.70 11.96 -14.59
C ILE A 178 -6.22 11.73 -14.33
N ARG A 179 -5.83 11.53 -13.07
CA ARG A 179 -4.44 11.23 -12.70
C ARG A 179 -4.13 9.75 -12.96
N VAL A 180 -3.19 9.50 -13.85
CA VAL A 180 -2.83 8.14 -14.30
C VAL A 180 -1.35 7.86 -14.04
N ALA A 181 -1.05 6.76 -13.37
CA ALA A 181 0.31 6.22 -13.30
C ALA A 181 0.45 5.01 -14.22
N ILE A 182 1.56 4.92 -14.96
CA ILE A 182 1.89 3.75 -15.79
C ILE A 182 3.06 3.03 -15.14
N VAL A 183 2.80 1.83 -14.62
CA VAL A 183 3.76 1.01 -13.88
C VAL A 183 3.92 -0.35 -14.54
N GLY A 184 4.94 -1.11 -14.16
CA GLY A 184 5.24 -2.41 -14.76
C GLY A 184 6.73 -2.70 -14.73
N ARG A 185 7.11 -3.90 -15.14
CA ARG A 185 8.52 -4.34 -15.12
C ARG A 185 9.41 -3.55 -16.09
N PRO A 186 10.74 -3.56 -15.91
CA PRO A 186 11.68 -3.14 -16.95
C PRO A 186 11.33 -3.80 -18.29
N ASN A 187 11.50 -3.08 -19.39
CA ASN A 187 11.27 -3.59 -20.76
C ASN A 187 9.81 -3.99 -21.13
N ALA A 188 8.84 -3.83 -20.22
CA ALA A 188 7.41 -4.03 -20.51
C ALA A 188 6.85 -3.03 -21.55
N GLY A 189 7.60 -1.98 -21.91
CA GLY A 189 7.25 -1.00 -22.94
C GLY A 189 6.60 0.29 -22.42
N LYS A 190 6.77 0.61 -21.12
CA LYS A 190 6.25 1.83 -20.48
C LYS A 190 6.71 3.13 -21.16
N SER A 191 8.01 3.26 -21.39
CA SER A 191 8.57 4.44 -22.06
C SER A 191 8.02 4.59 -23.48
N THR A 192 7.87 3.48 -24.21
CA THR A 192 7.26 3.45 -25.55
C THR A 192 5.80 3.92 -25.51
N LEU A 193 5.02 3.44 -24.54
CA LEU A 193 3.62 3.83 -24.38
C LEU A 193 3.48 5.31 -24.02
N ILE A 194 4.29 5.80 -23.06
CA ILE A 194 4.28 7.21 -22.65
C ILE A 194 4.64 8.10 -23.83
N ASN A 195 5.75 7.81 -24.53
CA ASN A 195 6.14 8.59 -25.71
C ASN A 195 5.08 8.59 -26.80
N ARG A 196 4.37 7.48 -27.00
CA ARG A 196 3.26 7.41 -27.94
C ARG A 196 2.08 8.28 -27.52
N LEU A 197 1.67 8.17 -26.26
CA LEU A 197 0.61 9.01 -25.70
C LEU A 197 0.93 10.51 -25.84
N LEU A 198 2.21 10.87 -25.70
CA LEU A 198 2.70 12.23 -25.86
C LEU A 198 2.86 12.67 -27.32
N GLY A 199 3.19 11.76 -28.24
CA GLY A 199 3.48 12.07 -29.65
C GLY A 199 2.27 12.10 -30.59
N GLU A 200 1.15 11.45 -30.24
CA GLU A 200 -0.03 11.39 -31.12
C GLU A 200 -0.88 12.67 -31.13
N ASN A 201 -0.73 13.57 -30.15
CA ASN A 201 -1.40 14.87 -30.11
C ASN A 201 -0.38 15.96 -29.81
N ARG A 202 -0.44 17.10 -30.52
CA ARG A 202 0.31 18.31 -30.16
C ARG A 202 -0.02 18.71 -28.73
N LEU A 203 0.84 18.34 -27.79
CA LEU A 203 0.75 18.77 -26.41
C LEU A 203 0.90 20.29 -26.37
N ILE A 204 -0.08 20.99 -25.79
CA ILE A 204 0.23 22.26 -25.13
C ILE A 204 1.00 21.86 -23.87
N VAL A 205 2.32 21.75 -24.02
CA VAL A 205 3.22 21.63 -22.88
C VAL A 205 3.19 23.00 -22.20
N SER A 206 2.54 23.09 -21.05
CA SER A 206 2.77 24.23 -20.17
C SER A 206 4.16 24.05 -19.57
N ASP A 207 5.10 24.94 -19.89
CA ASP A 207 6.47 24.96 -19.39
C ASP A 207 6.53 25.43 -17.91
N VAL A 208 5.74 24.82 -17.03
CA VAL A 208 5.96 25.00 -15.59
C VAL A 208 7.03 23.99 -15.17
N ALA A 209 8.27 24.44 -15.20
CA ALA A 209 9.43 23.72 -14.71
C ALA A 209 9.29 23.44 -13.21
N GLY A 210 8.74 22.28 -12.85
CA GLY A 210 8.83 21.71 -11.52
C GLY A 210 10.24 21.18 -11.26
N THR A 211 10.84 21.57 -10.14
CA THR A 211 12.22 21.22 -9.77
C THR A 211 12.46 19.69 -9.74
N THR A 212 13.73 19.29 -9.83
CA THR A 212 14.21 17.89 -9.98
C THR A 212 13.93 16.94 -8.80
N ARG A 213 13.02 17.28 -7.89
CA ARG A 213 12.68 16.52 -6.68
C ARG A 213 11.20 16.12 -6.59
N ASP A 214 10.35 16.67 -7.44
CA ASP A 214 8.91 16.35 -7.50
C ASP A 214 8.59 15.39 -8.66
N PRO A 215 7.51 14.57 -8.58
CA PRO A 215 7.20 13.65 -9.64
C PRO A 215 6.72 14.49 -10.83
N ILE A 216 7.37 14.33 -11.98
CA ILE A 216 7.05 15.12 -13.16
C ILE A 216 5.65 14.74 -13.62
N ARG A 217 4.69 15.63 -13.38
CA ARG A 217 3.32 15.58 -13.87
C ARG A 217 3.31 16.06 -15.31
N VAL A 218 2.78 15.25 -16.22
CA VAL A 218 2.64 15.64 -17.63
C VAL A 218 1.17 15.69 -17.99
N PRO A 219 0.62 16.89 -18.25
CA PRO A 219 -0.74 17.02 -18.74
C PRO A 219 -0.81 16.46 -20.16
N VAL A 220 -1.85 15.69 -20.44
CA VAL A 220 -2.14 15.07 -21.73
C VAL A 220 -3.61 15.26 -22.03
N GLU A 221 -3.94 15.70 -23.24
CA GLU A 221 -5.32 15.77 -23.70
C GLU A 221 -5.55 14.74 -24.81
N ARG A 222 -6.63 13.97 -24.69
CA ARG A 222 -7.03 13.00 -25.70
C ARG A 222 -8.55 12.83 -25.72
N ASP A 223 -9.12 12.82 -26.92
CA ASP A 223 -10.56 12.64 -27.14
C ASP A 223 -11.42 13.61 -26.29
N GLY A 224 -10.96 14.86 -26.13
CA GLY A 224 -11.60 15.90 -25.32
C GLY A 224 -11.55 15.68 -23.80
N LYS A 225 -10.72 14.75 -23.33
CA LYS A 225 -10.49 14.50 -21.90
C LYS A 225 -9.06 14.84 -21.50
N ARG A 226 -8.93 15.46 -20.32
CA ARG A 226 -7.66 15.81 -19.70
C ARG A 226 -7.18 14.66 -18.80
N TYR A 227 -5.90 14.35 -18.91
CA TYR A 227 -5.20 13.35 -18.12
C TYR A 227 -3.92 13.98 -17.57
N THR A 228 -3.52 13.58 -16.38
CA THR A 228 -2.23 13.96 -15.82
C THR A 228 -1.43 12.69 -15.57
N LEU A 229 -0.40 12.47 -16.40
CA LEU A 229 0.50 11.33 -16.24
C LEU A 229 1.45 11.59 -15.07
N ILE A 230 1.41 10.71 -14.08
CA ILE A 230 2.26 10.78 -12.89
C ILE A 230 3.58 10.05 -13.13
N ASP A 231 4.68 10.70 -12.76
CA ASP A 231 6.05 10.18 -12.75
C ASP A 231 6.57 9.68 -14.11
N THR A 232 6.60 10.61 -15.07
CA THR A 232 7.18 10.38 -16.41
C THR A 232 8.68 10.69 -16.49
N ALA A 233 9.33 10.96 -15.35
CA ALA A 233 10.72 11.45 -15.29
C ALA A 233 11.75 10.48 -15.90
N GLY A 234 11.51 9.17 -15.77
CA GLY A 234 12.33 8.13 -16.42
C GLY A 234 12.21 8.11 -17.95
N VAL A 235 11.15 8.71 -18.51
CA VAL A 235 10.94 8.72 -19.97
C VAL A 235 11.51 9.98 -20.63
N ARG A 236 11.42 11.15 -19.97
CA ARG A 236 11.98 12.41 -20.51
C ARG A 236 13.51 12.44 -20.53
N ARG A 237 14.20 11.82 -19.57
CA ARG A 237 15.69 11.76 -19.57
C ARG A 237 16.28 10.86 -20.66
N LYS A 238 15.50 9.91 -21.20
CA LYS A 238 15.95 8.93 -22.21
C LYS A 238 16.22 9.51 -23.60
N ALA A 239 15.86 10.77 -23.87
CA ALA A 239 16.17 11.38 -25.16
C ALA A 239 17.66 11.75 -25.32
N ARG A 240 18.51 11.65 -24.28
CA ARG A 240 19.88 12.18 -24.33
C ARG A 240 21.02 11.38 -23.67
N VAL A 241 20.81 10.25 -22.98
CA VAL A 241 21.93 9.58 -22.28
C VAL A 241 21.82 8.04 -22.33
N GLU A 242 22.97 7.40 -22.56
CA GLU A 242 23.20 5.95 -22.57
C GLU A 242 22.91 5.26 -21.22
N GLU A 243 22.76 3.94 -21.35
CA GLU A 243 22.25 2.87 -20.50
C GLU A 243 22.89 2.70 -19.10
N ALA A 244 23.00 3.76 -18.30
CA ALA A 244 23.40 3.63 -16.89
C ALA A 244 22.21 3.19 -16.02
N VAL A 245 21.99 1.87 -15.96
CA VAL A 245 21.17 1.11 -14.99
C VAL A 245 20.01 1.90 -14.37
N GLU A 246 18.84 1.89 -15.03
CA GLU A 246 17.58 2.26 -14.37
C GLU A 246 17.27 1.25 -13.24
N LYS A 247 17.89 1.45 -12.07
CA LYS A 247 17.36 0.89 -10.82
C LYS A 247 16.04 1.60 -10.58
N PHE A 248 14.94 0.95 -10.96
CA PHE A 248 13.59 1.29 -10.52
C PHE A 248 13.64 1.60 -9.03
N SER A 249 13.49 2.87 -8.66
CA SER A 249 13.21 3.16 -7.26
C SER A 249 11.80 2.63 -7.00
N VAL A 250 11.72 1.54 -6.25
CA VAL A 250 10.47 0.96 -5.76
C VAL A 250 9.65 2.04 -5.06
N ILE A 251 10.33 2.94 -4.36
CA ILE A 251 9.76 4.10 -3.67
C ILE A 251 9.00 5.00 -4.65
N LYS A 252 9.62 5.38 -5.77
CA LYS A 252 8.96 6.22 -6.79
C LYS A 252 7.74 5.54 -7.40
N THR A 253 7.82 4.23 -7.60
CA THR A 253 6.67 3.45 -8.11
C THR A 253 5.50 3.50 -7.11
N LEU A 254 5.78 3.29 -5.82
CA LEU A 254 4.77 3.37 -4.76
C LEU A 254 4.20 4.79 -4.61
N GLN A 255 5.05 5.82 -4.66
CA GLN A 255 4.61 7.22 -4.63
C GLN A 255 3.71 7.57 -5.83
N SER A 256 4.04 7.07 -7.02
CA SER A 256 3.26 7.27 -8.23
C SER A 256 1.90 6.59 -8.17
N MET A 257 1.87 5.36 -7.65
CA MET A 257 0.62 4.65 -7.39
C MET A 257 -0.25 5.42 -6.39
N ALA A 258 0.32 5.94 -5.30
CA ALA A 258 -0.40 6.70 -4.30
C ALA A 258 -0.91 8.07 -4.79
N ALA A 259 -0.22 8.71 -5.74
CA ALA A 259 -0.66 9.98 -6.30
C ALA A 259 -1.68 9.83 -7.45
N ALA A 260 -1.80 8.64 -8.04
CA ALA A 260 -2.70 8.36 -9.14
C ALA A 260 -4.12 8.01 -8.68
N GLN A 261 -5.11 8.24 -9.55
CA GLN A 261 -6.46 7.71 -9.39
C GLN A 261 -6.61 6.38 -10.12
N VAL A 262 -5.98 6.26 -11.28
CA VAL A 262 -5.94 5.02 -12.06
C VAL A 262 -4.50 4.59 -12.28
N VAL A 263 -4.20 3.34 -11.97
CA VAL A 263 -2.90 2.73 -12.26
C VAL A 263 -3.05 1.77 -13.44
N VAL A 264 -2.25 2.00 -14.48
CA VAL A 264 -2.10 1.09 -15.62
C VAL A 264 -0.88 0.22 -15.37
N VAL A 265 -1.10 -1.07 -15.10
CA VAL A 265 -0.01 -2.04 -15.00
C VAL A 265 0.27 -2.62 -16.38
N MET A 266 1.46 -2.37 -16.91
CA MET A 266 1.95 -2.91 -18.17
C MET A 266 2.63 -4.25 -17.98
N ILE A 267 2.17 -5.24 -18.73
CA ILE A 267 2.69 -6.61 -18.75
C ILE A 267 3.18 -6.90 -20.18
N ASP A 268 4.34 -7.52 -20.31
CA ASP A 268 4.81 -8.01 -21.61
C ASP A 268 4.08 -9.32 -21.96
N ALA A 269 3.38 -9.35 -23.10
CA ALA A 269 2.64 -10.52 -23.54
C ALA A 269 3.52 -11.69 -23.99
N ARG A 270 4.77 -11.40 -24.38
CA ARG A 270 5.74 -12.40 -24.86
C ARG A 270 6.39 -13.16 -23.72
N GLU A 271 6.35 -12.58 -22.52
CA GLU A 271 6.82 -13.21 -21.31
C GLU A 271 5.63 -13.78 -20.53
N ASN A 272 5.89 -14.81 -19.73
CA ASN A 272 4.91 -15.24 -18.75
C ASN A 272 4.70 -14.13 -17.72
N LEU A 273 3.48 -14.02 -17.18
CA LEU A 273 3.20 -13.14 -16.05
C LEU A 273 4.22 -13.43 -14.94
N ALA A 274 5.06 -12.47 -14.57
CA ALA A 274 6.08 -12.69 -13.56
C ALA A 274 5.50 -12.48 -12.16
N ASP A 275 6.18 -12.98 -11.13
CA ASP A 275 5.77 -12.74 -9.73
C ASP A 275 5.83 -11.24 -9.40
N GLN A 276 6.77 -10.50 -10.00
CA GLN A 276 6.83 -9.05 -9.87
C GLN A 276 5.60 -8.33 -10.44
N ASP A 277 5.00 -8.82 -11.53
CA ASP A 277 3.75 -8.25 -12.04
C ASP A 277 2.63 -8.41 -11.00
N LEU A 278 2.58 -9.57 -10.34
CA LEU A 278 1.62 -9.82 -9.26
C LEU A 278 1.87 -8.94 -8.03
N THR A 279 3.13 -8.75 -7.63
CA THR A 279 3.50 -7.86 -6.52
C THR A 279 3.07 -6.41 -6.80
N LEU A 280 3.35 -5.91 -8.00
CA LEU A 280 2.93 -4.57 -8.41
C LEU A 280 1.40 -4.43 -8.38
N ILE A 281 0.67 -5.43 -8.89
CA ILE A 281 -0.79 -5.43 -8.83
C ILE A 281 -1.27 -5.44 -7.38
N GLY A 282 -0.67 -6.26 -6.50
CA GLY A 282 -0.96 -6.30 -5.07
C GLY A 282 -0.89 -4.90 -4.44
N HIS A 283 0.18 -4.17 -4.68
CA HIS A 283 0.33 -2.79 -4.18
C HIS A 283 -0.75 -1.83 -4.67
N VAL A 284 -1.18 -1.95 -5.93
CA VAL A 284 -2.30 -1.15 -6.45
C VAL A 284 -3.59 -1.44 -5.68
N LEU A 285 -3.84 -2.71 -5.34
CA LEU A 285 -5.00 -3.14 -4.56
C LEU A 285 -4.94 -2.63 -3.11
N ASP A 286 -3.76 -2.74 -2.48
CA ASP A 286 -3.53 -2.28 -1.11
C ASP A 286 -3.68 -0.75 -0.99
N GLU A 287 -3.28 -0.02 -2.03
CA GLU A 287 -3.51 1.41 -2.14
C GLU A 287 -4.97 1.74 -2.49
N GLY A 288 -5.69 0.80 -3.12
CA GLY A 288 -7.10 0.91 -3.45
C GLY A 288 -7.35 1.73 -4.71
N ARG A 289 -6.36 1.83 -5.59
CA ARG A 289 -6.52 2.58 -6.83
C ARG A 289 -7.27 1.77 -7.87
N ALA A 290 -7.91 2.48 -8.80
CA ALA A 290 -8.45 1.83 -9.98
C ALA A 290 -7.30 1.16 -10.77
N LEU A 291 -7.55 -0.02 -11.30
CA LEU A 291 -6.57 -0.86 -11.96
C LEU A 291 -7.01 -1.19 -13.39
N VAL A 292 -6.13 -0.91 -14.34
CA VAL A 292 -6.23 -1.37 -15.73
C VAL A 292 -4.96 -2.16 -16.07
N ILE A 293 -5.12 -3.31 -16.71
CA ILE A 293 -4.01 -4.19 -17.08
C ILE A 293 -3.78 -4.05 -18.59
N ALA A 294 -2.62 -3.53 -18.97
CA ALA A 294 -2.21 -3.34 -20.36
C ALA A 294 -1.23 -4.46 -20.76
N VAL A 295 -1.69 -5.38 -21.59
CA VAL A 295 -0.91 -6.50 -22.11
C VAL A 295 -0.26 -6.06 -23.43
N ASN A 296 1.02 -5.71 -23.37
CA ASN A 296 1.76 -5.05 -24.45
C ASN A 296 2.54 -6.04 -25.34
N LYS A 297 2.98 -5.59 -26.51
CA LYS A 297 3.70 -6.38 -27.54
C LYS A 297 2.85 -7.51 -28.13
N TRP A 298 1.53 -7.28 -28.21
CA TRP A 298 0.54 -8.25 -28.68
C TRP A 298 0.53 -8.49 -30.20
N ASP A 299 1.05 -7.51 -30.94
CA ASP A 299 1.15 -7.45 -32.41
C ASP A 299 1.83 -8.69 -33.02
N ASP A 300 3.07 -8.99 -32.62
CA ASP A 300 3.88 -10.06 -33.23
C ASP A 300 3.63 -11.48 -32.66
N MET A 301 2.50 -11.72 -31.99
CA MET A 301 2.20 -13.04 -31.40
C MET A 301 1.35 -13.90 -32.33
N ASP A 302 1.73 -15.17 -32.47
CA ASP A 302 0.90 -16.19 -33.13
C ASP A 302 -0.33 -16.57 -32.28
N THR A 303 -1.28 -17.29 -32.89
CA THR A 303 -2.54 -17.69 -32.24
C THR A 303 -2.31 -18.53 -30.98
N TYR A 304 -1.36 -19.47 -31.03
CA TYR A 304 -1.08 -20.37 -29.91
C TYR A 304 -0.50 -19.60 -28.71
N ALA A 305 0.47 -18.72 -28.95
CA ALA A 305 1.06 -17.85 -27.93
C ALA A 305 0.02 -16.93 -27.30
N ARG A 306 -0.91 -16.37 -28.11
CA ARG A 306 -2.02 -15.55 -27.61
C ARG A 306 -2.94 -16.33 -26.68
N GLU A 307 -3.33 -17.55 -27.06
CA GLU A 307 -4.17 -18.42 -26.22
C GLU A 307 -3.47 -18.79 -24.90
N GLN A 308 -2.18 -19.13 -24.94
CA GLN A 308 -1.41 -19.46 -23.74
C GLN A 308 -1.31 -18.25 -22.79
N CYS A 309 -1.02 -17.07 -23.34
CA CYS A 309 -0.97 -15.83 -22.57
C CYS A 309 -2.32 -15.52 -21.90
N GLN A 310 -3.43 -15.64 -22.64
CA GLN A 310 -4.78 -15.43 -22.10
C GLN A 310 -5.11 -16.38 -20.96
N ARG A 311 -4.87 -17.69 -21.13
CA ARG A 311 -5.09 -18.70 -20.08
C ARG A 311 -4.22 -18.44 -18.85
N ALA A 312 -2.97 -18.05 -19.04
CA ALA A 312 -2.07 -17.71 -17.94
C ALA A 312 -2.57 -16.49 -17.15
N LEU A 313 -3.01 -15.45 -17.85
CA LEU A 313 -3.57 -14.25 -17.24
C LEU A 313 -4.87 -14.56 -16.48
N GLU A 314 -5.79 -15.33 -17.06
CA GLU A 314 -7.05 -15.72 -16.40
C GLU A 314 -6.80 -16.47 -15.10
N ARG A 315 -5.90 -17.46 -15.13
CA ARG A 315 -5.59 -18.28 -13.95
C ARG A 315 -4.90 -17.47 -12.85
N ARG A 316 -3.90 -16.65 -13.22
CA ARG A 316 -3.07 -15.95 -12.23
C ARG A 316 -3.70 -14.65 -11.72
N LEU A 317 -4.56 -14.00 -12.50
CA LEU A 317 -5.21 -12.73 -12.12
C LEU A 317 -6.65 -12.91 -11.64
N ALA A 318 -7.05 -14.12 -11.24
CA ALA A 318 -8.40 -14.40 -10.74
C ALA A 318 -8.79 -13.54 -9.52
N PHE A 319 -7.82 -13.07 -8.73
CA PHE A 319 -8.05 -12.18 -7.60
C PHE A 319 -8.37 -10.73 -8.00
N ALA A 320 -8.11 -10.36 -9.26
CA ALA A 320 -8.34 -9.04 -9.86
C ALA A 320 -9.17 -9.18 -11.15
N ASP A 321 -10.15 -10.09 -11.15
CA ASP A 321 -11.04 -10.37 -12.29
C ASP A 321 -11.80 -9.14 -12.82
N TRP A 322 -12.09 -8.19 -11.93
CA TRP A 322 -12.74 -6.92 -12.19
C TRP A 322 -11.84 -5.89 -12.89
N ALA A 323 -10.52 -6.11 -12.91
CA ALA A 323 -9.60 -5.23 -13.62
C ALA A 323 -9.70 -5.48 -15.13
N LYS A 324 -9.94 -4.41 -15.90
CA LYS A 324 -10.05 -4.55 -17.36
C LYS A 324 -8.66 -4.84 -17.94
N ARG A 325 -8.57 -5.98 -18.63
CA ARG A 325 -7.42 -6.37 -19.45
C ARG A 325 -7.58 -5.79 -20.86
N VAL A 326 -6.55 -5.11 -21.35
CA VAL A 326 -6.51 -4.51 -22.69
C VAL A 326 -5.24 -4.96 -23.39
N PHE A 327 -5.37 -5.51 -24.58
CA PHE A 327 -4.26 -5.98 -25.40
C PHE A 327 -3.82 -4.85 -26.33
N ILE A 328 -2.54 -4.47 -26.25
CA ILE A 328 -2.01 -3.29 -26.95
C ILE A 328 -0.70 -3.60 -27.66
N SER A 329 -0.38 -2.72 -28.61
CA SER A 329 0.98 -2.52 -29.08
C SER A 329 1.38 -1.07 -28.81
N ALA A 330 2.24 -0.84 -27.83
CA ALA A 330 2.82 0.49 -27.60
C ALA A 330 3.66 0.95 -28.81
N LEU A 331 4.24 0.01 -29.56
CA LEU A 331 5.08 0.28 -30.74
C LEU A 331 4.27 0.48 -32.02
N HIS A 332 3.08 -0.08 -32.18
CA HIS A 332 2.21 0.12 -33.36
C HIS A 332 0.93 0.93 -33.12
N GLY A 333 0.53 1.14 -31.86
CA GLY A 333 -0.55 2.04 -31.45
C GLY A 333 -1.89 1.32 -31.34
N SER A 334 -1.94 0.08 -31.83
CA SER A 334 -3.07 -0.84 -31.70
C SER A 334 -3.51 -0.97 -30.24
N GLY A 335 -4.81 -0.86 -30.00
CA GLY A 335 -5.41 -0.99 -28.67
C GLY A 335 -5.32 0.25 -27.76
N LEU A 336 -4.59 1.31 -28.15
CA LEU A 336 -4.41 2.50 -27.29
C LEU A 336 -5.72 3.23 -26.99
N ARG A 337 -6.62 3.34 -27.98
CA ARG A 337 -7.96 3.93 -27.77
C ARG A 337 -8.79 3.11 -26.79
N GLU A 338 -8.69 1.78 -26.84
CA GLU A 338 -9.38 0.91 -25.87
C GLU A 338 -8.79 1.08 -24.47
N LEU A 339 -7.48 1.20 -24.36
CA LEU A 339 -6.78 1.43 -23.09
C LEU A 339 -7.28 2.71 -22.42
N MET A 340 -7.33 3.83 -23.16
CA MET A 340 -7.78 5.10 -22.61
C MET A 340 -9.27 5.08 -22.23
N ARG A 341 -10.12 4.38 -22.99
CA ARG A 341 -11.52 4.13 -22.61
C ARG A 341 -11.63 3.29 -21.33
N ALA A 342 -10.77 2.28 -21.16
CA ALA A 342 -10.72 1.48 -19.94
C ALA A 342 -10.29 2.31 -18.73
N VAL A 343 -9.29 3.18 -18.87
CA VAL A 343 -8.88 4.14 -17.84
C VAL A 343 -10.04 5.03 -17.41
N VAL A 344 -10.78 5.59 -18.37
CA VAL A 344 -11.96 6.42 -18.07
C VAL A 344 -13.03 5.62 -17.32
N ARG A 345 -13.35 4.40 -17.76
CA ARG A 345 -14.35 3.56 -17.08
C ARG A 345 -13.93 3.19 -15.66
N ALA A 346 -12.65 2.87 -15.47
CA ALA A 346 -12.07 2.58 -14.17
C ALA A 346 -12.17 3.80 -13.24
N HIS A 347 -11.78 4.98 -13.72
CA HIS A 347 -11.92 6.24 -12.97
C HIS A 347 -13.37 6.51 -12.58
N THR A 348 -14.30 6.50 -13.55
CA THR A 348 -15.73 6.76 -13.29
C THR A 348 -16.32 5.76 -12.29
N SER A 349 -15.90 4.50 -12.32
CA SER A 349 -16.34 3.50 -11.33
C SER A 349 -15.72 3.79 -9.95
N ALA A 350 -14.45 4.16 -9.91
CA ALA A 350 -13.72 4.42 -8.67
C ALA A 350 -14.20 5.69 -7.94
N THR A 351 -14.60 6.72 -8.69
CA THR A 351 -15.08 8.00 -8.16
C THR A 351 -16.61 8.09 -8.12
N ARG A 352 -17.31 6.97 -8.28
CA ARG A 352 -18.77 6.95 -8.29
C ARG A 352 -19.34 7.38 -6.94
N GLU A 353 -20.25 8.36 -6.97
CA GLU A 353 -21.00 8.75 -5.78
C GLU A 353 -22.08 7.72 -5.43
N LEU A 354 -22.09 7.29 -4.17
CA LEU A 354 -23.02 6.31 -3.63
C LEU A 354 -23.73 6.91 -2.42
N THR A 355 -25.06 6.84 -2.40
CA THR A 355 -25.87 7.39 -1.31
C THR A 355 -26.12 6.35 -0.22
N SER A 356 -26.24 6.78 1.04
CA SER A 356 -26.50 5.89 2.17
C SER A 356 -27.81 5.09 2.02
N SER A 357 -28.84 5.69 1.42
CA SER A 357 -30.13 5.02 1.19
C SER A 357 -30.02 3.89 0.17
N ASP A 358 -29.30 4.11 -0.94
CA ASP A 358 -29.11 3.07 -1.95
C ASP A 358 -28.14 1.97 -1.48
N LEU A 359 -27.10 2.35 -0.73
CA LEU A 359 -26.18 1.40 -0.10
C LEU A 359 -26.88 0.51 0.93
N THR A 360 -27.72 1.09 1.78
CA THR A 360 -28.47 0.35 2.82
C THR A 360 -29.46 -0.61 2.17
N ARG A 361 -30.23 -0.17 1.18
CA ARG A 361 -31.14 -1.05 0.42
C ARG A 361 -30.40 -2.17 -0.30
N THR A 362 -29.22 -1.89 -0.84
CA THR A 362 -28.38 -2.91 -1.48
C THR A 362 -27.83 -3.92 -0.46
N LEU A 363 -27.44 -3.45 0.72
CA LEU A 363 -27.01 -4.29 1.84
C LEU A 363 -28.12 -5.23 2.32
N GLU A 364 -29.35 -4.73 2.47
CA GLU A 364 -30.51 -5.52 2.86
C GLU A 364 -30.74 -6.68 1.89
N ARG A 365 -30.75 -6.38 0.58
CA ARG A 365 -30.87 -7.40 -0.47
C ARG A 365 -29.74 -8.44 -0.43
N ALA A 366 -28.52 -7.98 -0.19
CA ALA A 366 -27.37 -8.88 -0.07
C ALA A 366 -27.51 -9.81 1.15
N TYR A 367 -27.97 -9.28 2.28
CA TYR A 367 -28.20 -10.03 3.51
C TYR A 367 -29.35 -11.04 3.38
N GLU A 368 -30.43 -10.67 2.69
CA GLU A 368 -31.56 -11.57 2.40
C GLU A 368 -31.16 -12.72 1.48
N SER A 369 -30.33 -12.43 0.46
CA SER A 369 -29.88 -13.44 -0.51
C SER A 369 -28.94 -14.47 0.13
N TYR A 370 -28.05 -14.02 1.02
CA TYR A 370 -27.13 -14.90 1.71
C TYR A 370 -26.80 -14.32 3.09
N GLN A 371 -27.22 -15.03 4.14
CA GLN A 371 -27.01 -14.59 5.52
C GLN A 371 -25.61 -14.96 6.03
N PRO A 372 -25.01 -14.14 6.92
CA PRO A 372 -23.71 -14.46 7.49
C PRO A 372 -23.80 -15.67 8.43
N PRO A 373 -22.74 -16.49 8.51
CA PRO A 373 -22.72 -17.65 9.40
C PRO A 373 -22.90 -17.25 10.86
N LEU A 374 -23.51 -18.14 11.64
CA LEU A 374 -23.73 -17.93 13.07
C LEU A 374 -22.40 -17.94 13.82
N VAL A 375 -22.20 -16.94 14.68
CA VAL A 375 -21.05 -16.88 15.59
C VAL A 375 -21.55 -16.99 17.02
N ARG A 376 -21.16 -18.06 17.72
CA ARG A 376 -21.62 -18.39 19.08
C ARG A 376 -23.15 -18.37 19.18
N GLY A 377 -23.83 -18.99 18.21
CA GLY A 377 -25.28 -19.16 18.18
C GLY A 377 -26.09 -17.96 17.71
N HIS A 378 -25.48 -16.84 17.28
CA HIS A 378 -26.22 -15.72 16.71
C HIS A 378 -25.55 -15.18 15.43
N ALA A 379 -26.36 -14.77 14.46
CA ALA A 379 -25.90 -14.10 13.25
C ALA A 379 -25.48 -12.65 13.55
N PRO A 380 -24.37 -12.16 12.96
CA PRO A 380 -24.09 -10.74 12.88
C PRO A 380 -25.28 -10.00 12.23
N LYS A 381 -25.70 -8.88 12.82
CA LYS A 381 -26.78 -8.05 12.25
C LYS A 381 -26.17 -6.84 11.57
N LEU A 382 -26.42 -6.69 10.28
CA LEU A 382 -26.01 -5.52 9.49
C LEU A 382 -27.22 -4.59 9.40
N ARG A 383 -27.10 -3.35 9.89
CA ARG A 383 -28.24 -2.45 10.09
C ARG A 383 -28.35 -1.40 8.99
N PHE A 384 -27.24 -0.74 8.67
CA PHE A 384 -27.22 0.30 7.64
C PHE A 384 -25.81 0.43 7.05
N ALA A 385 -25.75 1.01 5.86
CA ALA A 385 -24.50 1.30 5.15
C ALA A 385 -24.47 2.76 4.67
N HIS A 386 -23.28 3.34 4.65
CA HIS A 386 -23.04 4.71 4.18
C HIS A 386 -21.67 4.79 3.48
N PRO A 387 -21.46 5.78 2.59
CA PRO A 387 -20.16 5.93 1.93
C PRO A 387 -19.09 6.36 2.94
N GLY A 388 -17.91 5.74 2.86
CA GLY A 388 -16.72 6.07 3.67
C GLY A 388 -15.62 6.78 2.90
N GLY A 389 -15.74 6.90 1.58
CA GLY A 389 -14.75 7.50 0.70
C GLY A 389 -14.97 7.10 -0.75
N SER A 390 -14.33 7.83 -1.65
CA SER A 390 -14.24 7.54 -3.08
C SER A 390 -12.79 7.25 -3.47
N ASN A 391 -12.60 6.49 -4.55
CA ASN A 391 -11.30 6.10 -5.09
C ASN A 391 -10.36 5.40 -4.07
N PRO A 392 -10.76 4.22 -3.55
CA PRO A 392 -11.85 3.38 -4.06
C PRO A 392 -13.20 3.66 -3.38
N PRO A 393 -14.33 3.27 -4.01
CA PRO A 393 -15.63 3.29 -3.37
C PRO A 393 -15.56 2.46 -2.08
N THR A 394 -15.77 3.15 -0.96
CA THR A 394 -15.69 2.56 0.37
C THR A 394 -17.07 2.56 1.01
N VAL A 395 -17.54 1.39 1.44
CA VAL A 395 -18.85 1.20 2.07
C VAL A 395 -18.65 0.86 3.53
N ILE A 396 -19.05 1.75 4.42
CA ILE A 396 -19.00 1.50 5.86
C ILE A 396 -20.34 0.93 6.32
N ILE A 397 -20.31 -0.30 6.82
CA ILE A 397 -21.46 -1.07 7.29
C ILE A 397 -21.48 -1.07 8.82
N HIS A 398 -22.57 -0.56 9.38
CA HIS A 398 -22.80 -0.57 10.83
C HIS A 398 -23.68 -1.75 11.24
N GLY A 399 -23.37 -2.33 12.38
CA GLY A 399 -24.10 -3.48 12.87
C GLY A 399 -23.74 -3.89 14.28
N SER A 400 -24.13 -5.11 14.63
CA SER A 400 -23.70 -5.76 15.86
C SER A 400 -22.97 -7.05 15.56
N ARG A 401 -21.87 -7.30 16.29
CA ARG A 401 -21.00 -8.47 16.12
C ARG A 401 -20.30 -8.48 14.76
N THR A 402 -20.09 -7.30 14.18
CA THR A 402 -19.48 -7.14 12.86
C THR A 402 -17.99 -7.50 12.87
N LYS A 403 -17.32 -7.40 14.03
CA LYS A 403 -15.96 -7.92 14.26
C LYS A 403 -15.81 -9.43 14.01
N HIS A 404 -16.91 -10.17 14.03
CA HIS A 404 -16.91 -11.62 13.83
C HIS A 404 -17.29 -12.04 12.40
N ILE A 405 -17.46 -11.09 11.48
CA ILE A 405 -17.76 -11.40 10.09
C ILE A 405 -16.55 -12.07 9.45
N ALA A 406 -16.77 -13.26 8.87
CA ALA A 406 -15.71 -14.00 8.21
C ALA A 406 -15.24 -13.30 6.92
N PRO A 407 -13.94 -13.40 6.54
CA PRO A 407 -13.42 -12.82 5.30
C PRO A 407 -14.16 -13.29 4.04
N ALA A 408 -14.68 -14.52 4.03
CA ALA A 408 -15.49 -15.03 2.92
C ALA A 408 -16.79 -14.22 2.73
N TYR A 409 -17.47 -13.85 3.82
CA TYR A 409 -18.69 -13.06 3.75
C TYR A 409 -18.43 -11.61 3.35
N ARG A 410 -17.29 -11.04 3.77
CA ARG A 410 -16.80 -9.75 3.28
C ARG A 410 -16.64 -9.77 1.74
N ARG A 411 -15.94 -10.76 1.20
CA ARG A 411 -15.74 -10.94 -0.25
C ARG A 411 -17.06 -11.12 -1.00
N TYR A 412 -18.02 -11.84 -0.41
CA TYR A 412 -19.37 -11.95 -0.93
C TYR A 412 -20.03 -10.57 -1.09
N LEU A 413 -20.02 -9.76 -0.03
CA LEU A 413 -20.60 -8.41 -0.08
C LEU A 413 -19.86 -7.55 -1.12
N GLU A 414 -18.53 -7.56 -1.14
CA GLU A 414 -17.72 -6.81 -2.13
C GLU A 414 -18.14 -7.17 -3.56
N ASN A 415 -18.25 -8.46 -3.87
CA ASN A 415 -18.71 -8.93 -5.18
C ASN A 415 -20.16 -8.51 -5.47
N PHE A 416 -21.06 -8.61 -4.49
CA PHE A 416 -22.47 -8.23 -4.63
C PHE A 416 -22.62 -6.74 -4.96
N PHE A 417 -21.96 -5.86 -4.21
CA PHE A 417 -21.96 -4.43 -4.47
C PHE A 417 -21.31 -4.10 -5.82
N ARG A 418 -20.17 -4.74 -6.14
CA ARG A 418 -19.48 -4.56 -7.43
C ARG A 418 -20.39 -4.88 -8.61
N GLN A 419 -21.08 -6.03 -8.58
CA GLN A 419 -22.03 -6.43 -9.62
C GLN A 419 -23.24 -5.50 -9.69
N ARG A 420 -23.84 -5.16 -8.53
CA ARG A 420 -25.02 -4.28 -8.45
C ARG A 420 -24.78 -2.91 -9.08
N TYR A 421 -23.57 -2.38 -8.91
CA TYR A 421 -23.18 -1.07 -9.43
C TYR A 421 -22.42 -1.12 -10.75
N LYS A 422 -22.15 -2.32 -11.28
CA LYS A 422 -21.37 -2.53 -12.51
C LYS A 422 -20.02 -1.80 -12.43
N LEU A 423 -19.35 -1.89 -11.27
CA LEU A 423 -18.05 -1.26 -11.09
C LEU A 423 -17.00 -2.05 -11.88
N GLU A 424 -16.36 -1.38 -12.83
CA GLU A 424 -15.29 -1.93 -13.66
C GLU A 424 -13.98 -1.28 -13.30
N GLY A 425 -12.89 -2.05 -13.24
CA GLY A 425 -11.55 -1.49 -13.05
C GLY A 425 -11.30 -0.83 -11.69
N THR A 426 -12.16 -1.03 -10.68
CA THR A 426 -11.94 -0.55 -9.32
C THR A 426 -12.20 -1.64 -8.29
N PRO A 427 -11.38 -1.74 -7.23
CA PRO A 427 -11.79 -2.48 -6.05
C PRO A 427 -12.93 -1.75 -5.35
N ILE A 428 -13.68 -2.47 -4.50
CA ILE A 428 -14.61 -1.88 -3.54
C ILE A 428 -14.15 -2.25 -2.14
N ARG A 429 -14.04 -1.28 -1.25
CA ARG A 429 -13.68 -1.53 0.15
C ARG A 429 -14.94 -1.59 0.99
N ILE A 430 -15.04 -2.60 1.84
CA ILE A 430 -16.08 -2.66 2.86
C ILE A 430 -15.40 -2.48 4.20
N ASP A 431 -15.97 -1.66 5.07
CA ASP A 431 -15.51 -1.56 6.45
C ASP A 431 -16.67 -1.81 7.40
N PHE A 432 -16.38 -2.52 8.49
CA PHE A 432 -17.36 -2.88 9.48
C PHE A 432 -17.16 -2.08 10.74
N ARG A 433 -18.23 -1.42 11.19
CA ARG A 433 -18.27 -0.72 12.47
C ARG A 433 -19.26 -1.43 13.38
N ASP A 434 -18.78 -1.88 14.53
CA ASP A 434 -19.66 -2.34 15.60
C ASP A 434 -20.26 -1.12 16.29
N GLY A 435 -21.56 -1.16 16.54
CA GLY A 435 -22.19 -0.21 17.46
C GLY A 435 -21.63 -0.41 18.87
N GLU A 436 -21.53 0.67 19.64
CA GLU A 436 -21.25 0.56 21.07
C GLU A 436 -22.32 -0.33 21.72
N ASN A 437 -21.88 -1.36 22.43
CA ASN A 437 -22.79 -2.22 23.17
C ASN A 437 -23.14 -1.49 24.49
N PRO A 438 -24.39 -1.02 24.69
CA PRO A 438 -24.78 -0.26 25.89
C PRO A 438 -24.69 -1.07 27.19
N PHE A 439 -24.46 -2.39 27.08
CA PHE A 439 -24.33 -3.34 28.17
C PHE A 439 -22.89 -3.83 28.37
N ALA A 440 -21.91 -3.33 27.62
CA ALA A 440 -20.50 -3.63 27.85
C ALA A 440 -20.10 -3.20 29.27
N GLY A 441 -19.56 -4.12 30.06
CA GLY A 441 -19.19 -3.88 31.47
C GLY A 441 -20.32 -4.01 32.50
N LYS A 442 -21.59 -4.09 32.08
CA LYS A 442 -22.71 -4.35 33.01
C LYS A 442 -22.80 -5.86 33.29
N LYS A 443 -22.47 -6.29 34.51
CA LYS A 443 -22.73 -7.67 34.95
C LYS A 443 -24.23 -7.93 34.87
N ASN A 444 -24.62 -8.92 34.08
CA ASN A 444 -26.01 -9.35 34.01
C ASN A 444 -26.41 -9.92 35.38
N VAL A 445 -27.13 -9.13 36.19
CA VAL A 445 -27.60 -9.57 37.50
C VAL A 445 -28.71 -10.58 37.24
N LEU A 446 -28.38 -11.87 37.41
CA LEU A 446 -29.35 -12.94 37.25
C LEU A 446 -30.49 -12.73 38.24
N THR A 447 -31.73 -12.77 37.77
CA THR A 447 -32.92 -12.77 38.64
C THR A 447 -32.91 -14.01 39.54
N GLU A 448 -33.59 -13.96 40.69
CA GLU A 448 -33.65 -15.12 41.61
C GLU A 448 -34.08 -16.42 40.90
N ALA A 449 -35.04 -16.31 39.98
CA ALA A 449 -35.51 -17.43 39.16
C ALA A 449 -34.38 -18.01 38.27
N GLN A 450 -33.57 -17.15 37.64
CA GLN A 450 -32.43 -17.57 36.81
C GLN A 450 -31.30 -18.17 37.66
N GLN A 451 -31.07 -17.66 38.86
CA GLN A 451 -30.12 -18.22 39.82
C GLN A 451 -30.55 -19.62 40.27
N ARG A 452 -31.83 -19.81 40.64
CA ARG A 452 -32.41 -21.12 40.99
C ARG A 452 -32.30 -22.11 39.83
N LYS A 453 -32.59 -21.68 38.59
CA LYS A 453 -32.44 -22.52 37.39
C LYS A 453 -30.99 -22.95 37.16
N ARG A 454 -30.03 -22.02 37.29
CA ARG A 454 -28.60 -22.31 37.14
C ARG A 454 -28.10 -23.27 38.21
N GLN A 455 -28.50 -23.08 39.47
CA GLN A 455 -28.16 -24.00 40.57
C GLN A 455 -28.74 -25.40 40.35
N ARG A 456 -29.98 -25.51 39.87
CA ARG A 456 -30.60 -26.80 39.52
C ARG A 456 -29.81 -27.51 38.42
N MET A 457 -29.43 -26.79 37.37
CA MET A 457 -28.65 -27.33 36.25
C MET A 457 -27.25 -27.80 36.69
N ILE A 458 -26.58 -27.04 37.57
CA ILE A 458 -25.27 -27.43 38.12
C ILE A 458 -25.39 -28.69 38.99
N ARG A 459 -26.43 -28.79 39.83
CA ARG A 459 -26.69 -29.99 40.66
C ARG A 459 -26.93 -31.22 39.80
N GLU A 460 -27.69 -31.07 38.71
CA GLU A 460 -27.99 -32.15 37.77
C GLU A 460 -26.74 -32.64 37.02
N ILE A 461 -25.88 -31.71 36.57
CA ILE A 461 -24.60 -32.04 35.94
C ILE A 461 -23.66 -32.74 36.93
N LYS A 462 -23.60 -32.29 38.19
CA LYS A 462 -22.79 -32.95 39.24
C LYS A 462 -23.32 -34.36 39.57
N ARG A 463 -24.64 -34.55 39.53
CA ARG A 463 -25.28 -35.85 39.76
C ARG A 463 -25.08 -36.83 38.60
N ARG A 464 -24.91 -36.34 37.37
CA ARG A 464 -24.55 -37.16 36.20
C ARG A 464 -23.06 -37.51 36.11
N LYS A 465 -22.20 -36.81 36.86
CA LYS A 465 -20.74 -37.06 36.92
C LYS A 465 -20.32 -37.92 38.11
N ARG A 466 -21.23 -38.21 39.03
CA ARG A 466 -21.13 -39.29 40.02
C ARG A 466 -21.88 -40.49 39.47
#